data_AF-K3XBU8-F1
#
_entry.id   AF-K3XBU8-F1
#
_cell.length_a   1.000
_cell.length_b   1.000
_cell.length_c   1.000
_cell.angle_alpha   90.00
_cell.angle_beta   90.00
_cell.angle_gamma   90.00
#
_symmetry.space_group_name_H-M   'P 1'
#
loop_
_entity.id
_entity.type
_entity.pdbx_description
1 polymer ?
#
loop_
_entity_poly.entity_id
_entity_poly.type
_entity_poly.pdbx_seq_one_letter_code
_entity_poly.pdbx_strand_id
1 'polypeptide(L)'
;MNSHRQSATPVTTMRVAPLKLDVSPYRGGENEPLARWFVELDAAITARQLRDPIQQVLFAMSKLAGRAKSWAYGKRLAEPHCFYDLDDFKRELKKAFEPPQSEFRARAEFLKLRQGKYDLHSYAQRARYLVSSIVNEPIDASTQVVTFMAGLNDGPIRNQLFREYPKTLDEAIERAMQEEFSIKQAKFGGFVARPPRQQATTYNGPEPMDISLPM
;
A
#
# COMPACT_ATOMS: atom_id res chain seq x y z
N MET A 1 68.10 27.98 -14.24
CA MET A 1 67.33 26.91 -13.58
C MET A 1 66.00 27.50 -13.12
N ASN A 2 64.94 27.42 -13.94
CA ASN A 2 63.63 27.96 -13.58
C ASN A 2 62.79 26.86 -12.93
N SER A 3 62.59 26.97 -11.61
CA SER A 3 61.70 26.10 -10.85
C SER A 3 60.25 26.31 -11.27
N HIS A 4 59.65 25.29 -11.88
CA HIS A 4 58.21 25.20 -12.07
C HIS A 4 57.54 24.92 -10.71
N ARG A 5 56.84 25.92 -10.17
CA ARG A 5 55.95 25.75 -9.03
C ARG A 5 54.66 25.11 -9.54
N GLN A 6 54.48 23.80 -9.30
CA GLN A 6 53.21 23.13 -9.58
C GLN A 6 52.17 23.63 -8.58
N SER A 7 51.21 24.41 -9.07
CA SER A 7 50.02 24.82 -8.34
C SER A 7 49.07 23.63 -8.26
N ALA A 8 48.95 23.00 -7.09
CA ALA A 8 47.89 22.03 -6.84
C ALA A 8 46.53 22.76 -6.87
N THR A 9 45.66 22.38 -7.79
CA THR A 9 44.28 22.85 -7.83
C THR A 9 43.50 22.24 -6.66
N PRO A 10 42.81 23.04 -5.83
CA PRO A 10 41.95 22.48 -4.80
C PRO A 10 40.75 21.81 -5.48
N VAL A 11 40.57 20.51 -5.23
CA VAL A 11 39.34 19.80 -5.60
C VAL A 11 38.22 20.37 -4.72
N THR A 12 37.48 21.34 -5.26
CA THR A 12 36.27 21.87 -4.64
C THR A 12 35.23 20.75 -4.60
N THR A 13 35.14 20.07 -3.46
CA THR A 13 33.98 19.24 -3.15
C THR A 13 32.80 20.19 -2.99
N MET A 14 31.87 20.18 -3.95
CA MET A 14 30.61 20.90 -3.86
C MET A 14 29.85 20.39 -2.62
N ARG A 15 29.93 21.13 -1.50
CA ARG A 15 29.13 20.84 -0.30
C ARG A 15 27.68 21.18 -0.63
N VAL A 16 26.88 20.16 -0.95
CA VAL A 16 25.43 20.30 -1.15
C VAL A 16 24.82 20.75 0.18
N ALA A 17 24.12 21.88 0.15
CA ALA A 17 23.44 22.42 1.32
C ALA A 17 22.35 21.42 1.79
N PRO A 18 22.22 21.20 3.11
CA PRO A 18 21.16 20.32 3.63
C PRO A 18 19.76 20.84 3.27
N LEU A 19 18.89 19.92 2.86
CA LEU A 19 17.51 20.22 2.47
C LEU A 19 16.64 20.32 3.73
N LYS A 20 15.81 21.36 3.79
CA LYS A 20 14.83 21.54 4.87
C LYS A 20 13.49 20.97 4.43
N LEU A 21 13.27 19.68 4.65
CA LEU A 21 11.95 19.08 4.50
C LEU A 21 11.05 19.51 5.66
N ASP A 22 9.78 19.75 5.35
CA ASP A 22 8.76 19.94 6.38
C ASP A 22 8.24 18.59 6.87
N VAL A 23 7.84 18.57 8.13
CA VAL A 23 7.26 17.40 8.80
C VAL A 23 5.98 17.89 9.46
N SER A 24 4.88 17.21 9.15
CA SER A 24 3.57 17.49 9.72
C SER A 24 3.64 17.38 11.24
N PRO A 25 3.05 18.32 12.01
CA PRO A 25 3.07 18.20 13.46
C PRO A 25 2.28 16.98 13.93
N TYR A 26 2.90 16.09 14.72
CA TYR A 26 2.21 14.95 15.32
C TYR A 26 1.53 15.37 16.63
N ARG A 27 0.21 15.18 16.74
CA ARG A 27 -0.57 15.63 17.89
C ARG A 27 -0.81 14.52 18.90
N GLY A 28 -0.73 13.25 18.48
CA GLY A 28 -1.00 12.08 19.31
C GLY A 28 -2.46 11.64 19.27
N GLY A 29 -3.16 11.86 18.14
CA GLY A 29 -4.52 11.38 17.94
C GLY A 29 -4.58 9.89 17.64
N GLU A 30 -5.67 9.22 18.03
CA GLU A 30 -5.88 7.77 17.78
C GLU A 30 -5.93 7.43 16.28
N ASN A 31 -6.37 8.38 15.45
CA ASN A 31 -6.44 8.25 13.99
C ASN A 31 -5.21 8.84 13.27
N GLU A 32 -4.19 9.31 14.00
CA GLU A 32 -2.94 9.80 13.41
C GLU A 32 -1.93 8.64 13.32
N PRO A 33 -1.55 8.17 12.11
CA PRO A 33 -0.68 7.02 11.96
C PRO A 33 0.76 7.35 12.38
N LEU A 34 1.11 7.02 13.63
CA LEU A 34 2.43 7.28 14.22
C LEU A 34 3.58 6.71 13.38
N ALA A 35 3.40 5.50 12.83
CA ALA A 35 4.40 4.87 11.96
C ALA A 35 4.71 5.70 10.70
N ARG A 36 3.68 6.27 10.06
CA ARG A 36 3.85 7.15 8.88
C ARG A 36 4.58 8.43 9.27
N TRP A 37 4.26 9.01 10.42
CA TRP A 37 4.95 10.19 10.91
C TRP A 37 6.45 9.94 11.16
N PHE A 38 6.83 8.77 11.67
CA PHE A 38 8.25 8.41 11.79
C PHE A 38 8.97 8.38 10.44
N VAL A 39 8.33 7.88 9.38
CA VAL A 39 8.91 7.88 8.03
C VAL A 39 9.15 9.32 7.54
N GLU A 40 8.19 10.22 7.74
CA GLU A 40 8.35 11.64 7.39
C GLU A 40 9.49 12.30 8.21
N LEU A 41 9.56 12.00 9.51
CA LEU A 41 10.61 12.47 10.40
C LEU A 41 12.01 12.00 9.96
N ASP A 42 12.16 10.72 9.64
CA ASP A 42 13.42 10.12 9.21
C ASP A 42 13.92 10.68 7.89
N ALA A 43 13.00 10.87 6.93
CA ALA A 43 13.30 11.54 5.68
C ALA A 43 13.81 12.98 5.93
N ALA A 44 13.16 13.74 6.83
CA ALA A 44 13.58 15.09 7.15
C ALA A 44 14.92 15.16 7.90
N ILE A 45 15.19 14.24 8.83
CA ILE A 45 16.47 14.13 9.54
C ILE A 45 17.60 13.84 8.55
N THR A 46 17.38 12.88 7.64
CA THR A 46 18.34 12.50 6.60
C THR A 46 18.62 13.68 5.66
N ALA A 47 17.57 14.34 5.17
CA ALA A 47 17.68 15.49 4.26
C ALA A 47 18.41 16.69 4.90
N ARG A 48 18.21 16.90 6.21
CA ARG A 48 18.88 17.93 7.00
C ARG A 48 20.29 17.54 7.44
N GLN A 49 20.70 16.29 7.24
CA GLN A 49 22.00 15.75 7.65
C GLN A 49 22.26 15.91 9.15
N LEU A 50 21.23 15.78 9.99
CA LEU A 50 21.39 15.83 11.44
C LEU A 50 22.06 14.53 11.91
N ARG A 51 23.34 14.61 12.30
CA ARG A 51 24.14 13.45 12.75
C ARG A 51 24.18 13.30 14.26
N ASP A 52 24.02 14.39 14.99
CA ASP A 52 24.07 14.38 16.45
C ASP A 52 22.74 13.82 17.02
N PRO A 53 22.76 12.76 17.86
CA PRO A 53 21.56 12.15 18.41
C PRO A 53 20.68 13.14 19.18
N ILE A 54 21.29 14.05 19.93
CA ILE A 54 20.55 15.05 20.72
C ILE A 54 19.86 16.06 19.80
N GLN A 55 20.51 16.51 18.72
CA GLN A 55 19.89 17.35 17.70
C GLN A 55 18.73 16.64 16.99
N GLN A 56 18.84 15.35 16.70
CA GLN A 56 17.75 14.56 16.12
C GLN A 56 16.54 14.51 17.06
N VAL A 57 16.76 14.24 18.35
CA VAL A 57 15.70 14.22 19.37
C VAL A 57 15.06 15.60 19.53
N LEU A 58 15.86 16.67 19.64
CA LEU A 58 15.36 18.04 19.75
C LEU A 58 14.52 18.43 18.53
N PHE A 59 14.98 18.06 17.33
CA PHE A 59 14.23 18.28 16.10
C PHE A 59 12.91 17.49 16.11
N ALA A 60 12.93 16.20 16.48
CA ALA A 60 11.73 15.38 16.60
C ALA A 60 10.71 15.97 17.60
N MET A 61 11.17 16.37 18.78
CA MET A 61 10.35 17.04 19.79
C MET A 61 9.76 18.36 19.27
N SER A 62 10.49 19.11 18.45
CA SER A 62 9.99 20.35 17.83
C SER A 62 8.84 20.12 16.84
N LYS A 63 8.72 18.89 16.32
CA LYS A 63 7.66 18.46 15.41
C LYS A 63 6.47 17.81 16.11
N LEU A 64 6.44 17.82 17.45
CA LEU A 64 5.28 17.43 18.22
C LEU A 64 4.34 18.62 18.45
N ALA A 65 3.04 18.33 18.53
CA ALA A 65 1.98 19.27 18.87
C ALA A 65 0.99 18.63 19.87
N GLY A 66 0.04 19.43 20.37
CA GLY A 66 -1.06 18.94 21.21
C GLY A 66 -0.59 18.09 22.40
N ARG A 67 -1.26 16.94 22.61
CA ARG A 67 -0.97 16.03 23.72
C ARG A 67 0.39 15.35 23.60
N ALA A 68 0.87 15.07 22.38
CA ALA A 68 2.21 14.51 22.17
C ALA A 68 3.30 15.46 22.66
N LYS A 69 3.14 16.76 22.38
CA LYS A 69 4.07 17.79 22.88
C LYS A 69 4.04 17.87 24.41
N SER A 70 2.85 17.98 25.01
CA SER A 70 2.73 18.07 26.48
C SER A 70 3.34 16.85 27.18
N TRP A 71 3.11 15.65 26.64
CA TRP A 71 3.72 14.42 27.15
C TRP A 71 5.26 14.46 27.07
N ALA A 72 5.83 14.78 25.91
CA ALA A 72 7.27 14.72 25.70
C ALA A 72 8.04 15.72 26.59
N TYR A 73 7.53 16.95 26.70
CA TYR A 73 8.13 17.95 27.59
C TYR A 73 7.86 17.64 29.07
N GLY A 74 6.70 17.08 29.43
CA GLY A 74 6.43 16.60 30.78
C GLY A 74 7.40 15.50 31.22
N LYS A 75 7.66 14.51 30.35
CA LYS A 75 8.65 13.44 30.61
C LYS A 75 10.05 14.02 30.80
N ARG A 76 10.46 14.98 29.96
CA ARG A 76 11.77 15.63 30.06
C ARG A 76 11.93 16.53 31.28
N LEU A 77 10.84 17.14 31.77
CA LEU A 77 10.84 17.88 33.02
C LEU A 77 11.07 16.96 34.22
N ALA A 78 10.48 15.76 34.21
CA ALA A 78 10.69 14.77 35.28
C ALA A 78 12.09 14.14 35.20
N GLU A 79 12.60 13.90 33.99
CA GLU A 79 13.89 13.27 33.75
C GLU A 79 14.63 13.97 32.58
N PRO A 80 15.65 14.80 32.88
CA PRO A 80 16.33 15.63 31.87
C PRO A 80 16.97 14.85 30.71
N HIS A 81 17.30 13.57 30.94
CA HIS A 81 17.97 12.68 29.98
C HIS A 81 17.07 11.53 29.50
N CYS A 82 15.75 11.68 29.55
CA CYS A 82 14.78 10.63 29.20
C CYS A 82 14.79 10.15 27.74
N PHE A 83 15.54 10.81 26.85
CA PHE A 83 15.68 10.45 25.45
C PHE A 83 17.16 10.52 25.06
N TYR A 84 17.83 9.37 25.02
CA TYR A 84 19.28 9.30 24.76
C TYR A 84 19.61 9.38 23.27
N ASP A 85 18.75 8.82 22.44
CA ASP A 85 18.86 8.82 20.98
C ASP A 85 17.46 8.82 20.34
N LEU A 86 17.44 8.88 19.00
CA LEU A 86 16.20 8.93 18.24
C LEU A 86 15.38 7.64 18.37
N ASP A 87 16.01 6.48 18.50
CA ASP A 87 15.32 5.19 18.56
C ASP A 87 14.65 4.98 19.92
N ASP A 88 15.31 5.40 21.00
CA ASP A 88 14.73 5.48 22.34
C ASP A 88 13.54 6.45 22.38
N PHE A 89 13.69 7.63 21.79
CA PHE A 89 12.57 8.58 21.65
C PHE A 89 11.38 7.95 20.89
N LYS A 90 11.62 7.33 19.73
CA LYS A 90 10.56 6.67 18.95
C LYS A 90 9.89 5.56 19.74
N ARG A 91 10.66 4.75 20.47
CA ARG A 91 10.16 3.66 21.31
C ARG A 91 9.27 4.17 22.43
N GLU A 92 9.70 5.19 23.16
CA GLU A 92 8.90 5.78 24.23
C GLU A 92 7.63 6.46 23.70
N LEU A 93 7.72 7.13 22.53
CA LEU A 93 6.56 7.73 21.88
C LEU A 93 5.54 6.67 21.42
N LYS A 94 6.00 5.54 20.87
CA LYS A 94 5.15 4.38 20.58
C LYS A 94 4.44 3.89 21.83
N LYS A 95 5.16 3.64 22.94
CA LYS A 95 4.54 3.18 24.20
C LYS A 95 3.46 4.14 24.72
N ALA A 96 3.62 5.45 24.50
CA ALA A 96 2.69 6.45 25.02
C ALA A 96 1.44 6.67 24.15
N PHE A 97 1.56 6.52 22.83
CA PHE A 97 0.50 6.90 21.88
C PHE A 97 -0.03 5.77 21.03
N GLU A 98 0.69 4.65 20.94
CA GLU A 98 0.20 3.47 20.25
C GLU A 98 -0.70 2.67 21.20
N PRO A 99 -1.97 2.42 20.83
CA PRO A 99 -2.86 1.69 21.71
C PRO A 99 -2.29 0.28 21.97
N PRO A 100 -2.31 -0.23 23.22
CA PRO A 100 -1.67 -1.50 23.59
C PRO A 100 -2.05 -2.62 22.64
N GLN A 101 -1.14 -3.51 22.24
CA GLN A 101 -1.45 -4.65 21.36
C GLN A 101 -2.01 -4.26 19.97
N SER A 102 -1.66 -3.07 19.45
CA SER A 102 -2.02 -2.60 18.10
C SER A 102 -1.68 -3.62 17.00
N GLU A 103 -0.44 -4.12 16.97
CA GLU A 103 0.00 -5.10 15.96
C GLU A 103 -0.73 -6.44 16.11
N PHE A 104 -0.94 -6.89 17.35
CA PHE A 104 -1.70 -8.11 17.61
C PHE A 104 -3.16 -7.97 17.14
N ARG A 105 -3.79 -6.81 17.37
CA ARG A 105 -5.14 -6.52 16.84
C ARG A 105 -5.14 -6.49 15.32
N ALA A 106 -4.19 -5.80 14.68
CA ALA A 106 -4.09 -5.74 13.22
C ALA A 106 -3.89 -7.14 12.61
N ARG A 107 -3.04 -7.97 13.21
CA ARG A 107 -2.83 -9.38 12.83
C ARG A 107 -4.10 -10.20 12.97
N ALA A 108 -4.78 -10.10 14.11
CA ALA A 108 -6.03 -10.83 14.36
C ALA A 108 -7.14 -10.39 13.40
N GLU A 109 -7.25 -9.09 13.11
CA GLU A 109 -8.19 -8.55 12.12
C GLU A 109 -7.87 -9.03 10.71
N PHE A 110 -6.59 -9.02 10.32
CA PHE A 110 -6.17 -9.49 9.00
C PHE A 110 -6.51 -10.96 8.80
N LEU A 111 -6.15 -11.83 9.76
CA LEU A 111 -6.43 -13.27 9.67
C LEU A 111 -7.94 -13.60 9.64
N LYS A 112 -8.78 -12.70 10.16
CA LYS A 112 -10.25 -12.81 10.12
C LYS A 112 -10.89 -11.98 9.00
N LEU A 113 -10.09 -11.35 8.15
CA LEU A 113 -10.58 -10.43 7.13
C LEU A 113 -11.48 -11.17 6.13
N ARG A 114 -12.65 -10.58 5.83
CA ARG A 114 -13.61 -11.07 4.84
C ARG A 114 -14.08 -9.90 3.99
N GLN A 115 -14.26 -10.13 2.70
CA GLN A 115 -14.76 -9.14 1.76
C GLN A 115 -16.20 -8.77 2.11
N GLY A 116 -17.09 -9.74 2.28
CA GLY A 116 -18.46 -9.51 2.75
C GLY A 116 -19.18 -8.48 1.88
N LYS A 117 -19.53 -7.33 2.45
CA LYS A 117 -20.23 -6.23 1.75
C LYS A 117 -19.30 -5.19 1.13
N TYR A 118 -17.99 -5.28 1.37
CA TYR A 118 -17.03 -4.35 0.79
C TYR A 118 -16.89 -4.59 -0.71
N ASP A 119 -16.82 -3.51 -1.49
CA ASP A 119 -16.31 -3.59 -2.85
C ASP A 119 -14.84 -4.04 -2.84
N LEU A 120 -14.36 -4.51 -3.99
CA LEU A 120 -13.04 -5.11 -4.08
C LEU A 120 -11.92 -4.11 -3.72
N HIS A 121 -12.07 -2.84 -4.09
CA HIS A 121 -11.10 -1.79 -3.78
C HIS A 121 -11.01 -1.53 -2.28
N SER A 122 -12.15 -1.34 -1.61
CA SER A 122 -12.19 -1.15 -0.16
C SER A 122 -11.62 -2.35 0.60
N TYR A 123 -11.93 -3.57 0.15
CA TYR A 123 -11.38 -4.80 0.73
C TYR A 123 -9.85 -4.88 0.58
N ALA A 124 -9.34 -4.64 -0.63
CA ALA A 124 -7.91 -4.65 -0.90
C ALA A 124 -7.14 -3.58 -0.13
N GLN A 125 -7.69 -2.36 -0.02
CA GLN A 125 -7.07 -1.30 0.79
C GLN A 125 -7.05 -1.65 2.27
N ARG A 126 -8.12 -2.25 2.79
CA ARG A 126 -8.14 -2.74 4.18
C ARG A 126 -7.09 -3.83 4.41
N ALA A 127 -6.94 -4.77 3.49
CA ALA A 127 -5.91 -5.80 3.56
C ALA A 127 -4.50 -5.19 3.62
N ARG A 128 -4.18 -4.26 2.72
CA ARG A 128 -2.88 -3.56 2.71
C ARG A 128 -2.62 -2.78 3.99
N TYR A 129 -3.63 -2.07 4.48
CA TYR A 129 -3.52 -1.30 5.72
C TYR A 129 -3.22 -2.19 6.93
N LEU A 130 -3.91 -3.32 7.06
CA LEU A 130 -3.69 -4.23 8.19
C LEU A 130 -2.30 -4.86 8.13
N VAL A 131 -1.83 -5.27 6.95
CA VAL A 131 -0.46 -5.81 6.77
C VAL A 131 0.59 -4.76 7.07
N SER A 132 0.42 -3.52 6.58
CA SER A 132 1.39 -2.44 6.81
C SER A 132 1.43 -1.95 8.27
N SER A 133 0.38 -2.24 9.04
CA SER A 133 0.32 -1.93 10.47
C SER A 133 1.08 -2.94 11.34
N ILE A 134 1.60 -4.03 10.78
CA ILE A 134 2.34 -5.08 11.50
C ILE A 134 3.81 -4.99 11.10
N VAL A 135 4.63 -4.32 11.91
CA VAL A 135 6.01 -3.96 11.53
C VAL A 135 7.04 -4.88 12.16
N ASN A 136 6.91 -5.22 13.45
CA ASN A 136 7.99 -5.93 14.16
C ASN A 136 8.07 -7.42 13.77
N GLU A 137 6.91 -8.05 13.58
CA GLU A 137 6.80 -9.45 13.20
C GLU A 137 5.84 -9.58 11.99
N PRO A 138 6.32 -9.30 10.77
CA PRO A 138 5.46 -9.33 9.59
C PRO A 138 4.89 -10.73 9.35
N ILE A 139 3.65 -10.78 8.85
CA ILE A 139 3.02 -12.02 8.39
C ILE A 139 3.77 -12.50 7.14
N ASP A 140 4.07 -13.79 7.01
CA ASP A 140 4.72 -14.32 5.82
C ASP A 140 3.84 -14.15 4.56
N ALA A 141 4.48 -14.03 3.40
CA ALA A 141 3.78 -13.75 2.14
C ALA A 141 2.71 -14.80 1.79
N SER A 142 2.97 -16.08 2.09
CA SER A 142 2.02 -17.15 1.79
C SER A 142 0.76 -17.01 2.64
N THR A 143 0.90 -16.79 3.95
CA THR A 143 -0.23 -16.55 4.84
C THR A 143 -1.00 -15.30 4.44
N GLN A 144 -0.32 -14.23 4.00
CA GLN A 144 -1.00 -13.03 3.49
C GLN A 144 -1.87 -13.32 2.27
N VAL A 145 -1.32 -14.01 1.27
CA VAL A 145 -2.04 -14.39 0.05
C VAL A 145 -3.23 -15.29 0.36
N VAL A 146 -3.00 -16.36 1.14
CA VAL A 146 -4.03 -17.34 1.49
C VAL A 146 -5.16 -16.67 2.27
N THR A 147 -4.83 -15.80 3.23
CA THR A 147 -5.83 -15.06 4.00
C THR A 147 -6.66 -14.14 3.11
N PHE A 148 -6.01 -13.38 2.23
CA PHE A 148 -6.70 -12.49 1.29
C PHE A 148 -7.63 -13.26 0.34
N MET A 149 -7.15 -14.35 -0.26
CA MET A 149 -7.92 -15.18 -1.19
C MET A 149 -9.08 -15.91 -0.49
N ALA A 150 -8.86 -16.44 0.72
CA ALA A 150 -9.89 -17.09 1.51
C ALA A 150 -10.95 -16.11 2.01
N GLY A 151 -10.60 -14.83 2.16
CA GLY A 151 -11.53 -13.79 2.56
C GLY A 151 -12.38 -13.22 1.43
N LEU A 152 -12.03 -13.44 0.17
CA LEU A 152 -12.84 -13.01 -0.97
C LEU A 152 -14.19 -13.73 -1.01
N ASN A 153 -15.21 -13.01 -1.49
CA ASN A 153 -16.51 -13.61 -1.75
C ASN A 153 -16.38 -14.68 -2.85
N ASP A 154 -17.22 -15.71 -2.78
CA ASP A 154 -17.28 -16.74 -3.81
C ASP A 154 -17.66 -16.12 -5.16
N GLY A 155 -16.91 -16.46 -6.20
CA GLY A 155 -17.11 -15.88 -7.53
C GLY A 155 -15.91 -16.02 -8.46
N PRO A 156 -16.01 -15.44 -9.68
CA PRO A 156 -14.99 -15.56 -10.72
C PRO A 156 -13.62 -15.02 -10.28
N ILE A 157 -13.58 -13.91 -9.54
CA ILE A 157 -12.33 -13.31 -9.03
C ILE A 157 -11.57 -14.30 -8.14
N ARG A 158 -12.25 -14.85 -7.13
CA ARG A 158 -11.66 -15.85 -6.22
C ARG A 158 -11.18 -17.07 -7.01
N ASN A 159 -12.01 -17.58 -7.92
CA ASN A 159 -11.66 -18.74 -8.75
C ASN A 159 -10.42 -18.50 -9.62
N GLN A 160 -10.29 -17.31 -10.20
CA GLN A 160 -9.14 -16.96 -11.03
C GLN A 160 -7.85 -16.94 -10.21
N LEU A 161 -7.88 -16.35 -9.01
CA LEU A 161 -6.73 -16.31 -8.12
C LEU A 161 -6.28 -17.72 -7.68
N PHE A 162 -7.22 -18.64 -7.44
CA PHE A 162 -6.89 -20.04 -7.12
C PHE A 162 -6.22 -20.78 -8.29
N ARG A 163 -6.48 -20.38 -9.54
CA ARG A 163 -5.82 -20.95 -10.73
C ARG A 163 -4.41 -20.41 -10.93
N GLU A 164 -4.23 -19.11 -10.70
CA GLU A 164 -2.97 -18.41 -10.98
C GLU A 164 -1.94 -18.51 -9.87
N TYR A 165 -2.39 -18.73 -8.62
CA TYR A 165 -1.55 -18.90 -7.43
C TYR A 165 -0.51 -17.75 -7.27
N PRO A 166 -0.98 -16.52 -6.97
CA PRO A 166 -0.09 -15.38 -6.76
C PRO A 166 0.87 -15.59 -5.59
N LYS A 167 2.09 -15.04 -5.68
CA LYS A 167 3.13 -15.22 -4.66
C LYS A 167 3.16 -14.14 -3.60
N THR A 168 2.55 -12.99 -3.87
CA THR A 168 2.51 -11.83 -2.96
C THR A 168 1.10 -11.28 -2.85
N LEU A 169 0.82 -10.56 -1.75
CA LEU A 169 -0.47 -9.90 -1.55
C LEU A 169 -0.75 -8.87 -2.65
N ASP A 170 0.26 -8.12 -3.07
CA ASP A 170 0.08 -7.12 -4.13
C ASP A 170 -0.22 -7.75 -5.49
N GLU A 171 0.43 -8.86 -5.84
CA GLU A 171 0.10 -9.62 -7.05
C GLU A 171 -1.34 -10.15 -6.99
N ALA A 172 -1.75 -10.68 -5.83
CA ALA A 172 -3.12 -11.15 -5.63
C ALA A 172 -4.14 -10.01 -5.78
N ILE A 173 -3.85 -8.82 -5.26
CA ILE A 173 -4.73 -7.65 -5.40
C ILE A 173 -4.77 -7.19 -6.86
N GLU A 174 -3.63 -7.06 -7.53
CA GLU A 174 -3.54 -6.62 -8.92
C GLU A 174 -4.37 -7.53 -9.84
N ARG A 175 -4.19 -8.84 -9.71
CA ARG A 175 -4.97 -9.84 -10.47
C ARG A 175 -6.45 -9.77 -10.14
N ALA A 176 -6.81 -9.57 -8.87
CA ALA A 176 -8.21 -9.41 -8.49
C ALA A 176 -8.85 -8.20 -9.18
N MET A 177 -8.15 -7.06 -9.22
CA MET A 177 -8.63 -5.84 -9.90
C MET A 177 -8.75 -6.04 -11.40
N GLN A 178 -7.77 -6.71 -12.02
CA GLN A 178 -7.77 -7.02 -13.44
C GLN A 178 -8.95 -7.92 -13.83
N GLU A 179 -9.27 -8.91 -13.00
CA GLU A 179 -10.40 -9.81 -13.22
C GLU A 179 -11.74 -9.07 -13.03
N GLU A 180 -11.86 -8.22 -12.00
CA GLU A 180 -13.06 -7.38 -11.82
C GLU A 180 -13.31 -6.47 -13.03
N PHE A 181 -12.23 -5.88 -13.55
CA PHE A 181 -12.29 -5.05 -14.76
C PHE A 181 -12.74 -5.87 -15.98
N SER A 182 -12.16 -7.06 -16.18
CA SER A 182 -12.53 -7.98 -17.27
C SER A 182 -14.01 -8.40 -17.20
N ILE A 183 -14.52 -8.71 -16.01
CA ILE A 183 -15.93 -9.05 -15.79
C ILE A 183 -16.84 -7.86 -16.12
N LYS A 184 -16.47 -6.65 -15.68
CA LYS A 184 -17.22 -5.43 -16.00
C LYS A 184 -17.25 -5.22 -17.51
N GLN A 185 -16.12 -5.32 -18.20
CA GLN A 185 -16.05 -5.20 -19.66
C GLN A 185 -16.91 -6.23 -20.38
N ALA A 186 -16.86 -7.50 -19.98
CA ALA A 186 -17.67 -8.56 -20.58
C ALA A 186 -19.19 -8.30 -20.43
N LYS A 187 -19.62 -7.72 -19.30
CA LYS A 187 -21.02 -7.34 -19.08
C LYS A 187 -21.47 -6.16 -19.97
N PHE A 188 -20.58 -5.22 -20.26
CA PHE A 188 -20.88 -4.11 -21.18
C PHE A 188 -20.79 -4.53 -22.66
N GLY A 189 -19.87 -5.42 -23.02
CA GLY A 189 -19.71 -5.96 -24.37
C GLY A 189 -20.83 -6.92 -24.81
N GLY A 190 -21.59 -7.49 -23.86
CA GLY A 190 -22.70 -8.41 -24.13
C GLY A 190 -23.96 -7.79 -24.76
N PHE A 191 -24.02 -6.46 -24.93
CA PHE A 191 -25.15 -5.77 -25.58
C PHE A 191 -24.95 -5.51 -27.08
N VAL A 192 -23.80 -5.86 -27.66
CA VAL A 192 -23.57 -5.67 -29.10
C VAL A 192 -23.88 -6.97 -29.86
N ALA A 193 -25.02 -6.92 -30.55
CA ALA A 193 -25.47 -7.81 -31.63
C ALA A 193 -25.65 -9.30 -31.29
N ARG A 194 -26.86 -9.66 -30.83
CA ARG A 194 -27.45 -10.95 -31.21
C ARG A 194 -27.59 -10.93 -32.75
N PRO A 195 -26.97 -11.85 -33.52
CA PRO A 195 -27.23 -11.91 -34.94
C PRO A 195 -28.74 -12.18 -35.14
N PRO A 196 -29.38 -11.60 -36.17
CA PRO A 196 -30.77 -11.90 -36.46
C PRO A 196 -30.92 -13.40 -36.62
N ARG A 197 -31.85 -13.98 -35.87
CA ARG A 197 -32.33 -15.35 -36.10
C ARG A 197 -32.78 -15.38 -37.55
N GLN A 198 -32.04 -16.07 -38.42
CA GLN A 198 -32.44 -16.29 -39.80
C GLN A 198 -33.85 -16.90 -39.75
N GLN A 199 -34.84 -16.12 -40.14
CA GLN A 199 -36.14 -16.66 -40.50
C GLN A 199 -35.86 -17.60 -41.66
N ALA A 200 -36.28 -18.85 -41.52
CA ALA A 200 -36.27 -19.80 -42.62
C ALA A 200 -37.12 -19.20 -43.74
N THR A 201 -36.48 -18.57 -44.71
CA THR A 201 -37.07 -18.27 -45.99
C THR A 201 -37.37 -19.61 -46.64
N THR A 202 -38.66 -19.93 -46.68
CA THR A 202 -39.22 -20.99 -47.53
C THR A 202 -38.73 -20.73 -48.95
N TYR A 203 -37.79 -21.57 -49.38
CA TYR A 203 -37.28 -21.61 -50.73
C TYR A 203 -38.42 -22.11 -51.63
N ASN A 204 -39.12 -21.20 -52.31
CA ASN A 204 -39.91 -21.54 -53.49
C ASN A 204 -38.94 -21.85 -54.63
N GLY A 205 -38.46 -23.08 -54.66
CA GLY A 205 -37.78 -23.64 -55.82
C GLY A 205 -38.77 -23.92 -56.94
N PRO A 206 -38.35 -23.83 -58.23
CA PRO A 206 -39.22 -24.11 -59.36
C PRO A 206 -39.63 -25.59 -59.40
N GLU A 207 -40.93 -25.83 -59.64
CA GLU A 207 -41.53 -27.17 -59.78
C GLU A 207 -40.76 -28.03 -60.80
N PRO A 208 -40.50 -29.32 -60.50
CA PRO A 208 -39.96 -30.24 -61.48
C PRO A 208 -41.03 -30.55 -62.55
N MET A 209 -40.64 -30.40 -63.81
CA MET A 209 -41.47 -30.69 -64.96
C MET A 209 -41.55 -32.21 -65.16
N ASP A 210 -42.75 -32.79 -65.05
CA ASP A 210 -42.97 -34.22 -65.29
C ASP A 210 -42.73 -34.56 -66.77
N ILE A 211 -41.70 -35.35 -67.04
CA ILE A 211 -41.39 -35.87 -68.37
C ILE A 211 -42.05 -37.25 -68.49
N SER A 212 -43.29 -37.26 -68.96
CA SER A 212 -43.93 -38.48 -69.47
C SER A 212 -43.69 -38.56 -70.99
N LEU A 213 -42.98 -39.60 -71.43
CA LEU A 213 -42.69 -39.93 -72.84
C LEU A 213 -42.84 -41.47 -73.00
N PRO A 214 -43.11 -41.97 -74.21
CA PRO A 214 -44.46 -42.33 -74.67
C PRO A 214 -44.65 -43.84 -74.90
N MET A 215 -45.89 -44.23 -75.19
CA MET A 215 -46.25 -45.25 -76.18
C MET A 215 -47.54 -44.80 -76.87
#